data_AF-A0A450WE35-F1
#
_entry.id   AF-A0A450WE35-F1
#
_cell.length_a   1.000
_cell.length_b   1.000
_cell.length_c   1.000
_cell.angle_alpha   90.00
_cell.angle_beta   90.00
_cell.angle_gamma   90.00
#
_symmetry.space_group_name_H-M   'P 1'
#
loop_
_entity.id
_entity.type
_entity.pdbx_description
1 polymer ?
#
loop_
_entity_poly.entity_id
_entity_poly.type
_entity_poly.pdbx_seq_one_letter_code
_entity_poly.pdbx_strand_id
1 'polypeptide(L)'
;MSAIQLLRENNLPFLSSGSWPELHRSKYSHNHIEGFNSLIQYLVRLRREGTIDDGDFNELVKMASAAFVEAEISSKIDNVLGSRALNKALNDQLLKFWE
;
A
#
# COMPACT_ATOMS: atom_id res chain seq x y z
N MET A 1 46.02 11.48 9.71
CA MET A 1 45.72 11.64 8.28
C MET A 1 44.88 10.44 7.85
N SER A 2 43.60 10.65 7.55
CA SER A 2 42.64 9.59 7.20
C SER A 2 41.96 9.95 5.88
N ALA A 3 42.16 9.12 4.86
CA ALA A 3 41.54 9.25 3.56
C ALA A 3 40.16 8.58 3.59
N ILE A 4 39.13 9.35 3.95
CA ILE A 4 37.73 8.99 3.67
C ILE A 4 37.34 9.79 2.43
N GLN A 5 37.55 9.17 1.27
CA GLN A 5 36.95 9.59 0.01
C GLN A 5 36.50 8.34 -0.71
N LEU A 6 35.20 8.05 -0.64
CA LEU A 6 34.39 7.80 -1.83
C LEU A 6 32.95 7.48 -1.42
N LEU A 7 32.04 8.28 -1.99
CA LEU A 7 30.61 8.00 -2.18
C LEU A 7 29.68 8.16 -0.97
N ARG A 8 29.34 9.41 -0.62
CA ARG A 8 27.93 9.81 -0.40
C ARG A 8 27.80 11.32 -0.28
N GLU A 9 27.87 12.00 -1.41
CA GLU A 9 27.50 13.40 -1.50
C GLU A 9 25.99 13.59 -1.24
N ASN A 10 25.72 14.57 -0.37
CA ASN A 10 24.59 15.52 -0.45
C ASN A 10 23.19 15.09 0.01
N ASN A 11 22.84 15.37 1.28
CA ASN A 11 22.06 16.58 1.67
C ASN A 11 21.29 16.44 3.01
N LEU A 12 21.42 17.50 3.83
CA LEU A 12 20.72 17.83 5.09
C LEU A 12 19.23 18.24 4.84
N PRO A 13 18.48 18.82 5.82
CA PRO A 13 17.55 18.16 6.72
C PRO A 13 16.10 18.65 6.51
N PHE A 14 15.13 17.76 6.31
CA PHE A 14 13.73 18.21 6.16
C PHE A 14 13.06 18.37 7.54
N LEU A 15 12.92 19.61 8.01
CA LEU A 15 11.97 19.98 9.07
C LEU A 15 10.84 20.85 8.48
N SER A 16 9.61 20.35 8.71
CA SER A 16 8.37 21.09 9.01
C SER A 16 7.79 22.08 8.00
N SER A 17 6.60 21.75 7.46
CA SER A 17 5.37 22.57 7.55
C SER A 17 4.40 22.22 6.42
N GLY A 18 3.18 21.83 6.76
CA GLY A 18 2.07 21.75 5.81
C GLY A 18 1.22 20.49 5.98
N SER A 19 0.39 20.48 7.01
CA SER A 19 -0.69 19.52 7.21
C SER A 19 -1.63 19.45 5.99
N TRP A 20 -1.49 18.40 5.18
CA TRP A 20 -2.55 17.86 4.31
C TRP A 20 -2.30 16.35 4.19
N PRO A 21 -3.35 15.51 4.19
CA PRO A 21 -3.15 14.08 4.02
C PRO A 21 -2.70 13.85 2.59
N GLU A 22 -1.41 13.56 2.42
CA GLU A 22 -0.86 13.01 1.21
C GLU A 22 -1.67 11.74 0.91
N LEU A 23 -2.59 11.84 -0.04
CA LEU A 23 -3.34 10.70 -0.54
C LEU A 23 -2.33 9.78 -1.24
N HIS A 24 -1.75 8.84 -0.49
CA HIS A 24 -0.91 7.74 -0.96
C HIS A 24 -1.68 6.74 -1.83
N ARG A 25 -2.64 7.22 -2.62
CA ARG A 25 -3.60 6.48 -3.44
C ARG A 25 -2.92 5.55 -4.44
N SER A 26 -1.73 5.88 -4.94
CA SER A 26 -1.05 5.06 -5.96
C SER A 26 -0.01 4.09 -5.41
N LYS A 27 0.66 4.42 -4.29
CA LYS A 27 1.78 3.60 -3.79
C LYS A 27 1.31 2.33 -3.09
N TYR A 28 0.19 2.37 -2.35
CA TYR A 28 -0.32 1.19 -1.66
C TYR A 28 -0.93 0.17 -2.64
N SER A 29 -1.76 0.61 -3.57
CA SER A 29 -2.42 -0.26 -4.55
C SER A 29 -1.44 -1.09 -5.39
N HIS A 30 -0.33 -0.49 -5.84
CA HIS A 30 0.67 -1.21 -6.65
C HIS A 30 1.42 -2.26 -5.83
N ASN A 31 1.74 -1.95 -4.57
CA ASN A 31 2.52 -2.83 -3.70
C ASN A 31 1.75 -4.11 -3.33
N HIS A 32 0.42 -4.05 -3.15
CA HIS A 32 -0.37 -5.23 -2.81
C HIS A 32 -0.50 -6.22 -3.97
N ILE A 33 -0.62 -5.73 -5.21
CA ILE A 33 -0.68 -6.56 -6.41
C ILE A 33 0.67 -7.23 -6.67
N GLU A 34 1.76 -6.48 -6.60
CA GLU A 34 3.10 -7.02 -6.79
C GLU A 34 3.45 -8.05 -5.71
N GLY A 35 3.18 -7.73 -4.44
CA GLY A 35 3.40 -8.65 -3.31
C GLY A 35 2.60 -9.95 -3.44
N PHE A 36 1.33 -9.88 -3.83
CA PHE A 36 0.52 -11.07 -4.08
C PHE A 36 1.09 -11.92 -5.21
N ASN A 37 1.45 -11.31 -6.34
CA ASN A 37 2.01 -12.03 -7.49
C ASN A 37 3.34 -12.72 -7.15
N SER A 38 4.24 -12.02 -6.45
CA SER A 38 5.50 -12.62 -5.99
C SER A 38 5.27 -13.79 -5.04
N LEU A 39 4.30 -13.68 -4.13
CA LEU A 39 3.94 -14.77 -3.23
C LEU A 39 3.42 -15.99 -3.99
N ILE A 40 2.48 -15.80 -4.94
CA ILE A 40 1.96 -16.91 -5.74
C ILE A 40 3.08 -17.60 -6.55
N GLN A 41 3.98 -16.83 -7.14
CA GLN A 41 5.14 -17.40 -7.85
C GLN A 41 6.03 -18.23 -6.93
N TYR A 42 6.26 -17.75 -5.71
CA TYR A 42 7.03 -18.49 -4.70
C TYR A 42 6.34 -19.79 -4.28
N LEU A 43 5.03 -19.77 -4.02
CA LEU A 43 4.25 -20.97 -3.70
C LEU A 43 4.29 -21.99 -4.85
N VAL A 44 4.15 -21.54 -6.10
CA VAL A 44 4.26 -22.41 -7.29
C VAL A 44 5.64 -23.07 -7.36
N ARG A 45 6.70 -22.32 -7.04
CA ARG A 45 8.06 -22.85 -6.99
C ARG A 45 8.19 -23.94 -5.92
N LEU A 46 7.74 -23.68 -4.69
CA LEU A 46 7.82 -24.65 -3.60
C LEU A 46 7.09 -25.96 -3.93
N ARG A 47 5.92 -25.87 -4.57
CA ARG A 47 5.17 -27.05 -5.03
C ARG A 47 5.94 -27.83 -6.10
N ARG A 48 6.54 -27.13 -7.07
CA ARG A 48 7.36 -27.77 -8.14
C ARG A 48 8.60 -28.46 -7.59
N GLU A 49 9.20 -27.88 -6.56
CA GLU A 49 10.35 -28.45 -5.86
C GLU A 49 9.96 -29.59 -4.90
N GLY A 50 8.66 -29.89 -4.76
CA GLY A 50 8.15 -30.91 -3.84
C GLY A 50 8.33 -30.56 -2.36
N THR A 51 8.61 -29.28 -2.05
CA THR A 51 8.79 -28.80 -0.67
C THR A 51 7.45 -28.74 0.08
N ILE A 52 6.38 -28.45 -0.65
CA ILE A 52 5.00 -28.50 -0.16
C ILE A 52 4.17 -29.38 -1.08
N ASP A 53 3.17 -30.06 -0.53
CA ASP A 53 2.26 -30.87 -1.31
C ASP A 53 1.11 -30.04 -1.93
N ASP A 54 0.26 -30.72 -2.71
CA ASP A 54 -0.88 -30.10 -3.38
C ASP A 54 -1.93 -29.55 -2.40
N GLY A 55 -2.07 -30.17 -1.23
CA GLY A 55 -2.99 -29.75 -0.18
C GLY A 55 -2.52 -28.45 0.46
N ASP A 56 -1.28 -28.44 0.95
CA ASP A 56 -0.63 -27.28 1.55
C ASP A 56 -0.59 -26.10 0.57
N PHE A 57 -0.23 -26.35 -0.69
CA PHE A 57 -0.23 -25.33 -1.73
C PHE A 57 -1.61 -24.69 -1.91
N ASN A 58 -2.67 -25.52 -2.01
CA ASN A 58 -4.02 -25.02 -2.20
C ASN A 58 -4.52 -24.19 -1.00
N GLU A 59 -4.18 -24.60 0.22
CA GLU A 59 -4.54 -23.87 1.43
C GLU A 59 -3.81 -22.52 1.52
N LEU A 60 -2.51 -22.50 1.22
CA LEU A 60 -1.71 -21.26 1.18
C LEU A 60 -2.22 -20.29 0.11
N VAL A 61 -2.58 -20.78 -1.09
CA VAL A 61 -3.15 -19.94 -2.15
C VAL A 61 -4.50 -19.36 -1.74
N LYS A 62 -5.36 -20.13 -1.08
CA LYS A 62 -6.64 -19.62 -0.55
C LYS A 62 -6.43 -18.51 0.47
N MET A 63 -5.53 -18.71 1.43
CA MET A 63 -5.21 -17.69 2.44
C MET A 63 -4.64 -16.42 1.81
N ALA A 64 -3.70 -16.56 0.87
CA ALA A 64 -3.13 -15.41 0.15
C ALA A 64 -4.20 -14.63 -0.62
N SER A 65 -5.12 -15.35 -1.27
CA SER A 65 -6.22 -14.75 -2.04
C SER A 65 -7.20 -14.01 -1.12
N ALA A 66 -7.55 -14.60 0.02
CA ALA A 66 -8.42 -13.97 1.01
C ALA A 66 -7.81 -12.66 1.54
N ALA A 67 -6.54 -12.69 1.94
CA ALA A 67 -5.83 -11.50 2.43
C ALA A 67 -5.73 -10.40 1.36
N PHE A 68 -5.48 -10.77 0.10
CA PHE A 68 -5.45 -9.81 -1.01
C PHE A 68 -6.81 -9.13 -1.22
N VAL A 69 -7.90 -9.91 -1.23
CA VAL A 69 -9.26 -9.38 -1.38
C VAL A 69 -9.64 -8.48 -0.20
N GLU A 70 -9.28 -8.86 1.02
CA GLU A 70 -9.50 -8.04 2.21
C GLU A 70 -8.80 -6.68 2.12
N ALA A 71 -7.54 -6.66 1.68
CA ALA A 71 -6.78 -5.43 1.48
C ALA A 71 -7.41 -4.53 0.40
N GLU A 72 -7.84 -5.10 -0.72
CA GLU A 72 -8.49 -4.38 -1.81
C GLU A 72 -9.85 -3.79 -1.37
N ILE A 73 -10.65 -4.55 -0.61
CA ILE A 73 -11.92 -4.07 -0.08
C ILE A 73 -11.67 -2.93 0.91
N SER A 74 -10.72 -3.09 1.84
CA SER A 74 -10.38 -2.07 2.84
C SER A 74 -9.93 -0.77 2.18
N SER A 75 -9.04 -0.86 1.19
CA SER A 75 -8.58 0.29 0.40
C SER A 75 -9.74 1.01 -0.32
N LYS A 76 -10.68 0.24 -0.89
CA LYS A 76 -11.88 0.81 -1.53
C LYS A 76 -12.80 1.51 -0.52
N ILE A 77 -13.01 0.91 0.65
CA ILE A 77 -13.80 1.49 1.73
C ILE A 77 -13.19 2.82 2.17
N ASP A 78 -11.88 2.86 2.44
CA ASP A 78 -11.18 4.07 2.85
C ASP A 78 -11.31 5.19 1.81
N ASN A 79 -11.26 4.85 0.52
CA ASN A 79 -11.43 5.81 -0.56
C ASN A 79 -12.87 6.36 -0.63
N VAL A 80 -13.89 5.51 -0.45
CA VAL A 80 -15.30 5.94 -0.43
C VAL A 80 -15.59 6.80 0.79
N LEU A 81 -15.11 6.40 1.98
CA LEU A 81 -15.31 7.15 3.21
C LEU A 81 -14.55 8.48 3.19
N GLY A 82 -13.30 8.48 2.73
CA GLY A 82 -12.49 9.69 2.58
C GLY A 82 -13.11 10.69 1.61
N SER A 83 -13.57 10.23 0.44
CA SER A 83 -14.23 11.11 -0.55
C SER A 83 -15.56 11.67 -0.04
N ARG A 84 -16.36 10.86 0.67
CA ARG A 84 -17.61 11.34 1.28
C ARG A 84 -17.36 12.37 2.37
N ALA A 85 -16.35 12.15 3.22
CA ALA A 85 -15.97 13.10 4.27
C ALA A 85 -15.49 14.42 3.67
N LEU A 86 -14.66 14.37 2.62
CA LEU A 86 -14.20 15.56 1.89
C LEU A 86 -15.37 16.34 1.28
N ASN A 87 -16.28 15.65 0.57
CA ASN A 87 -17.44 16.27 -0.06
C ASN A 87 -18.37 16.93 0.97
N LYS A 88 -18.59 16.28 2.12
CA LYS A 88 -19.37 16.87 3.20
C LYS A 88 -18.70 18.14 3.73
N ALA A 89 -17.40 18.09 4.03
CA ALA A 89 -16.67 19.25 4.53
C ALA A 89 -16.69 20.44 3.54
N LEU A 90 -16.59 20.17 2.24
CA LEU A 90 -16.69 21.20 1.20
C LEU A 90 -18.09 21.81 1.15
N ASN A 91 -19.14 20.99 1.19
CA ASN A 91 -20.52 21.49 1.21
C ASN A 91 -20.81 22.32 2.46
N ASP A 92 -20.35 21.88 3.63
CA ASP A 92 -20.52 22.62 4.89
C ASP A 92 -19.78 23.98 4.85
N GLN A 93 -18.63 24.08 4.16
CA GLN A 93 -17.94 25.34 3.94
C GLN A 93 -18.68 26.25 2.95
N LEU A 94 -19.15 25.69 1.83
CA LEU A 94 -19.92 26.46 0.85
C LEU A 94 -21.20 27.03 1.46
N LEU A 95 -21.92 26.26 2.28
CA LEU A 95 -23.14 26.72 2.93
C LEU A 95 -22.89 27.97 3.81
N LYS A 96 -21.75 28.01 4.52
CA LYS A 96 -21.32 29.16 5.34
C LYS A 96 -20.95 30.41 4.54
N PHE A 97 -20.65 30.29 3.25
CA PHE A 97 -20.37 31.44 2.39
C PHE A 97 -21.62 32.10 1.82
N TRP A 98 -22.76 31.40 1.87
CA TRP A 98 -24.05 31.88 1.35
C TRP A 98 -25.02 32.35 2.44
N GLU A 99 -24.62 32.25 3.72
CA GLU A 99 -25.23 32.93 4.88
C GLU A 99 -24.46 34.21 5.22
#